data_AF-A0A7C8YZ45-F1
#
_entry.id   AF-A0A7C8YZ45-F1
#
_cell.length_a   1.000
_cell.length_b   1.000
_cell.length_c   1.000
_cell.angle_alpha   90.00
_cell.angle_beta   90.00
_cell.angle_gamma   90.00
#
_symmetry.space_group_name_H-M   'P 1'
#
loop_
_entity.id
_entity.type
_entity.pdbx_description
1 polymer ?
#
loop_
_entity_poly.entity_id
_entity_poly.type
_entity_poly.pdbx_seq_one_letter_code
_entity_poly.pdbx_strand_id
1 'polypeptide(L)'
;MHHSIRSSMFNEFVPLKLRIVASTRFAYILVMMKRFKLIKGGLQTLVISEKWASYRKDDVGKARKVKDKVLDDMWWDKLDYILSFTAPIYDMLRFCVHYKPCLHMVYDMWETIIEKMKLAIYKQERKRLEESFTFYDVIHKILVDRWTKNNTYVHCIAHSLNPRYYSDQRLDEGLNRVPPHKYLEVPQERMKCMRKYFPSQEEHVKEKL
;
A
#
# COMPACT_ATOMS: atom_id res chain seq x y z
N MET A 1 -26.35 16.86 25.62
CA MET A 1 -25.74 16.26 26.83
C MET A 1 -25.12 14.86 26.59
N HIS A 2 -25.68 13.97 25.77
CA HIS A 2 -25.19 12.58 25.57
C HIS A 2 -23.80 12.42 24.90
N HIS A 3 -23.34 13.36 24.06
CA HIS A 3 -22.02 13.27 23.41
C HIS A 3 -20.85 13.39 24.39
N SER A 4 -21.02 14.18 25.46
CA SER A 4 -20.02 14.35 26.53
C SER A 4 -19.80 13.04 27.28
N ILE A 5 -20.89 12.33 27.62
CA ILE A 5 -20.85 11.06 28.35
C ILE A 5 -20.16 9.97 27.53
N ARG A 6 -20.49 9.82 26.24
CA ARG A 6 -19.84 8.84 25.35
C ARG A 6 -18.34 9.08 25.22
N SER A 7 -17.94 10.34 25.07
CA SER A 7 -16.53 10.68 24.95
C SER A 7 -15.79 10.46 26.27
N SER A 8 -16.41 10.77 27.40
CA SER A 8 -15.84 10.52 28.73
C SER A 8 -15.66 9.03 28.97
N MET A 9 -16.69 8.22 28.68
CA MET A 9 -16.61 6.76 28.76
C MET A 9 -15.50 6.22 27.85
N PHE A 10 -15.44 6.65 26.59
CA PHE A 10 -14.39 6.20 25.68
C PHE A 10 -12.98 6.52 26.21
N ASN A 11 -12.75 7.75 26.67
CA ASN A 11 -11.43 8.19 27.15
C ASN A 11 -10.99 7.48 28.44
N GLU A 12 -11.93 6.95 29.22
CA GLU A 12 -11.61 6.19 30.44
C GLU A 12 -11.01 4.82 30.13
N PHE A 13 -11.54 4.13 29.11
CA PHE A 13 -11.10 2.78 28.75
C PHE A 13 -10.06 2.77 27.61
N VAL A 14 -9.99 3.85 26.82
CA VAL A 14 -9.09 3.96 25.68
C VAL A 14 -8.12 5.12 25.88
N PRO A 15 -6.82 4.85 26.14
CA PRO A 15 -5.83 5.90 26.40
C PRO A 15 -5.48 6.72 25.15
N LEU A 16 -5.77 6.19 23.95
CA LEU A 16 -5.46 6.85 22.68
C LEU A 16 -6.67 7.61 22.14
N LYS A 17 -6.48 8.89 21.84
CA LYS A 17 -7.50 9.66 21.11
C LYS A 17 -7.61 9.18 19.67
N LEU A 18 -8.78 8.67 19.30
CA LEU A 18 -9.16 8.36 17.92
C LEU A 18 -9.38 9.65 17.13
N ARG A 19 -8.29 10.28 16.67
CA ARG A 19 -8.39 11.45 15.80
C ARG A 19 -8.69 10.99 14.38
N ILE A 20 -9.79 11.48 13.82
CA ILE A 20 -10.11 11.35 12.40
C ILE A 20 -8.98 12.00 11.62
N VAL A 21 -8.27 11.20 10.83
CA VAL A 21 -7.32 11.72 9.85
C VAL A 21 -8.14 12.38 8.74
N ALA A 22 -7.80 13.62 8.37
CA ALA A 22 -8.46 14.30 7.26
C ALA A 22 -8.43 13.41 6.01
N SER A 23 -9.57 13.25 5.33
CA SER A 23 -9.74 12.39 4.15
C SER A 23 -8.79 12.76 3.00
N THR A 24 -8.26 13.97 3.02
CA THR A 24 -7.29 14.50 2.06
C THR A 24 -5.88 13.96 2.25
N ARG A 25 -5.57 13.29 3.37
CA ARG A 25 -4.26 12.71 3.61
C ARG A 25 -4.16 11.31 3.02
N PHE A 26 -3.04 11.06 2.35
CA PHE A 26 -2.69 9.79 1.73
C PHE A 26 -2.98 8.58 2.64
N ALA A 27 -3.60 7.53 2.09
CA ALA A 27 -3.93 6.27 2.77
C ALA A 27 -4.68 6.41 4.12
N TYR A 28 -5.53 7.45 4.28
CA TYR A 28 -6.20 7.71 5.56
C TYR A 28 -6.98 6.49 6.08
N ILE A 29 -7.61 5.68 5.22
CA ILE A 29 -8.34 4.47 5.61
C ILE A 29 -7.42 3.47 6.33
N LEU A 30 -6.25 3.17 5.75
CA LEU A 30 -5.29 2.24 6.34
C LEU A 30 -4.72 2.79 7.65
N VAL A 31 -4.44 4.10 7.71
CA VAL A 31 -3.97 4.75 8.94
C VAL A 31 -5.04 4.68 10.03
N MET A 32 -6.30 4.91 9.69
CA MET A 32 -7.42 4.80 10.62
C MET A 32 -7.61 3.36 11.10
N MET A 33 -7.52 2.37 10.21
CA MET A 33 -7.58 0.95 10.58
C MET A 33 -6.44 0.55 11.53
N LYS A 34 -5.20 0.95 11.23
CA LYS A 34 -4.05 0.70 12.13
C LYS A 34 -4.27 1.29 13.52
N ARG A 35 -4.78 2.53 13.60
CA ARG A 35 -5.10 3.19 14.88
C ARG A 35 -6.26 2.51 15.61
N PHE A 36 -7.28 2.09 14.87
CA PHE A 36 -8.43 1.39 15.43
C PHE A 36 -8.02 0.05 16.06
N LYS A 37 -7.06 -0.66 15.45
CA LYS A 37 -6.50 -1.88 16.04
C LYS A 37 -5.80 -1.63 17.38
N LEU A 38 -5.03 -0.54 17.51
CA LEU A 38 -4.31 -0.21 18.75
C LEU A 38 -5.22 -0.05 19.97
N ILE A 39 -6.50 0.25 19.74
CA ILE A 39 -7.47 0.45 20.81
C ILE A 39 -8.41 -0.74 21.02
N LYS A 40 -8.19 -1.88 20.33
CA LYS A 40 -9.03 -3.09 20.42
C LYS A 40 -9.29 -3.47 21.89
N GLY A 41 -8.22 -3.60 22.70
CA GLY A 41 -8.34 -4.00 24.10
C GLY A 41 -9.22 -3.05 24.92
N GLY A 42 -8.99 -1.73 24.81
CA GLY A 42 -9.81 -0.74 25.51
C GLY A 42 -11.28 -0.75 25.05
N LEU A 43 -11.53 -0.98 23.76
CA LEU A 43 -12.90 -1.14 23.25
C LEU A 43 -13.58 -2.40 23.79
N GLN A 44 -12.87 -3.53 23.87
CA GLN A 44 -13.40 -4.77 24.42
C GLN A 44 -13.76 -4.60 25.90
N THR A 45 -12.87 -4.00 26.70
CA THR A 45 -13.17 -3.69 28.11
C THR A 45 -14.35 -2.75 28.25
N LEU A 46 -14.44 -1.71 27.41
CA LEU A 46 -15.56 -0.77 27.39
C LEU A 46 -16.90 -1.48 27.18
N VAL A 47 -17.04 -2.32 26.14
CA VAL A 47 -18.33 -2.96 25.80
C VAL A 47 -18.75 -4.07 26.78
N ILE A 48 -17.82 -4.53 27.62
CA ILE A 48 -18.07 -5.49 28.70
C ILE A 48 -18.43 -4.76 30.02
N SER A 49 -17.98 -3.51 30.21
CA SER A 49 -18.20 -2.75 31.44
C SER A 49 -19.67 -2.47 31.77
N GLU A 50 -19.95 -2.28 33.06
CA GLU A 50 -21.28 -1.88 33.55
C GLU A 50 -21.71 -0.50 33.01
N LYS A 51 -20.75 0.40 32.75
CA LYS A 51 -21.01 1.71 32.13
C LYS A 51 -21.58 1.57 30.72
N TRP A 52 -21.21 0.54 29.97
CA TRP A 52 -21.85 0.26 28.68
C TRP A 52 -23.31 -0.18 28.82
N ALA A 53 -23.63 -0.93 29.88
CA ALA A 53 -24.99 -1.35 30.17
C ALA A 53 -25.91 -0.17 30.53
N SER A 54 -25.38 0.85 31.23
CA SER A 54 -26.14 2.08 31.51
C SER A 54 -26.39 2.92 30.25
N TYR A 55 -25.42 2.97 29.34
CA TYR A 55 -25.54 3.66 28.05
C TYR A 55 -26.49 2.97 27.05
N ARG A 56 -26.63 1.64 27.11
CA ARG A 56 -27.49 0.84 26.21
C ARG A 56 -28.96 1.30 26.20
N LYS A 57 -29.42 2.02 27.24
CA LYS A 57 -30.80 2.49 27.38
C LYS A 57 -31.25 3.45 26.26
N ASP A 58 -30.32 4.15 25.60
CA ASP A 58 -30.64 5.12 24.53
C ASP A 58 -30.96 4.45 23.17
N ASP A 59 -30.19 3.42 22.78
CA ASP A 59 -30.37 2.67 21.53
C ASP A 59 -29.81 1.25 21.68
N VAL A 60 -30.68 0.39 22.22
CA VAL A 60 -30.36 -1.00 22.59
C VAL A 60 -29.89 -1.81 21.37
N GLY A 61 -30.46 -1.55 20.19
CA GLY A 61 -30.17 -2.26 18.96
C GLY A 61 -28.78 -1.94 18.42
N LYS A 62 -28.42 -0.65 18.32
CA LYS A 62 -27.07 -0.25 17.88
C LYS A 62 -26.00 -0.64 18.89
N ALA A 63 -26.26 -0.48 20.18
CA ALA A 63 -25.31 -0.87 21.22
C ALA A 63 -25.01 -2.39 21.20
N ARG A 64 -26.03 -3.22 20.92
CA ARG A 64 -25.84 -4.66 20.75
C ARG A 64 -24.96 -4.96 19.53
N LYS A 65 -25.28 -4.39 18.35
CA LYS A 65 -24.48 -4.57 17.13
C LYS A 65 -23.00 -4.18 17.32
N VAL A 66 -22.73 -3.07 18.02
CA VAL A 66 -21.36 -2.63 18.32
C VAL A 66 -20.66 -3.63 19.23
N LYS A 67 -21.32 -4.07 20.32
CA LYS A 67 -20.76 -5.06 21.23
C LYS A 67 -20.44 -6.37 20.50
N ASP A 68 -21.39 -6.89 19.73
CA ASP A 68 -21.21 -8.11 18.96
C ASP A 68 -20.02 -7.98 18.00
N LYS A 69 -19.86 -6.82 17.36
CA LYS A 69 -18.76 -6.60 16.40
C LYS A 69 -17.40 -6.41 17.04
N VAL A 70 -17.33 -5.71 18.18
CA VAL A 70 -16.08 -5.47 18.93
C VAL A 70 -15.56 -6.76 19.58
N LEU A 71 -16.44 -7.70 19.92
CA LEU A 71 -16.08 -8.99 20.51
C LEU A 71 -15.87 -10.10 19.46
N ASP A 72 -16.14 -9.83 18.19
CA ASP A 72 -15.96 -10.78 17.09
C ASP A 72 -14.48 -10.87 16.68
N ASP A 73 -13.77 -11.88 17.18
CA ASP A 73 -12.35 -12.09 16.85
C ASP A 73 -12.13 -12.39 15.36
N MET A 74 -13.04 -13.11 14.70
CA MET A 74 -12.96 -13.37 13.27
C MET A 74 -13.01 -12.08 12.45
N TRP A 75 -13.71 -11.06 12.94
CA TRP A 75 -13.71 -9.76 12.30
C TRP A 75 -12.41 -8.99 12.50
N TRP A 76 -11.80 -9.09 13.68
CA TRP A 76 -10.45 -8.53 13.91
C TRP A 76 -9.40 -9.22 13.05
N ASP A 77 -9.49 -10.53 12.86
CA ASP A 77 -8.60 -11.27 11.95
C ASP A 77 -8.74 -10.81 10.50
N LYS A 78 -9.96 -10.46 10.06
CA LYS A 78 -10.18 -9.86 8.73
C LYS A 78 -9.53 -8.47 8.61
N LEU A 79 -9.58 -7.65 9.66
CA LEU A 79 -8.86 -6.37 9.67
C LEU A 79 -7.35 -6.58 9.60
N ASP A 80 -6.84 -7.57 10.32
CA ASP A 80 -5.42 -7.92 10.32
C ASP A 80 -4.96 -8.42 8.95
N TYR A 81 -5.81 -9.20 8.30
CA TYR A 81 -5.58 -9.63 6.93
C TYR A 81 -5.52 -8.45 5.96
N ILE A 82 -6.47 -7.52 6.01
CA ILE A 82 -6.44 -6.32 5.14
C ILE A 82 -5.16 -5.51 5.40
N LEU A 83 -4.80 -5.32 6.67
CA LEU A 83 -3.60 -4.58 7.03
C LEU A 83 -2.31 -5.27 6.59
N SER A 84 -2.26 -6.60 6.58
CA SER A 84 -1.04 -7.35 6.25
C SER A 84 -0.66 -7.20 4.78
N PHE A 85 -1.60 -7.42 3.86
CA PHE A 85 -1.30 -7.34 2.43
C PHE A 85 -1.24 -5.91 1.90
N THR A 86 -1.84 -4.94 2.60
CA THR A 86 -1.73 -3.50 2.25
C THR A 86 -0.53 -2.81 2.88
N ALA A 87 0.15 -3.43 3.85
CA ALA A 87 1.33 -2.85 4.49
C ALA A 87 2.44 -2.48 3.49
N PRO A 88 2.82 -3.34 2.52
CA PRO A 88 3.87 -3.00 1.56
C PRO A 88 3.55 -1.77 0.72
N ILE A 89 2.28 -1.59 0.31
CA ILE A 89 1.82 -0.41 -0.42
C ILE A 89 1.99 0.85 0.44
N TYR A 90 1.52 0.79 1.69
CA TYR A 90 1.62 1.90 2.62
C TYR A 90 3.08 2.30 2.89
N ASP A 91 3.96 1.31 3.10
CA ASP A 91 5.37 1.53 3.41
C ASP A 91 6.11 2.15 2.22
N MET A 92 5.84 1.68 1.00
CA MET A 92 6.40 2.26 -0.23
C MET A 92 5.99 3.72 -0.41
N LEU A 93 4.68 4.00 -0.30
CA LEU A 93 4.17 5.34 -0.52
C LEU A 93 4.65 6.30 0.58
N ARG A 94 4.78 5.83 1.82
CA ARG A 94 5.41 6.60 2.89
C ARG A 94 6.87 6.90 2.58
N PHE A 95 7.64 5.92 2.10
CA PHE A 95 9.04 6.11 1.69
C PHE A 95 9.16 7.17 0.59
N CYS A 96 8.31 7.12 -0.44
CA CYS A 96 8.33 8.08 -1.54
C CYS A 96 7.95 9.51 -1.14
N VAL A 97 7.17 9.67 -0.07
CA VAL A 97 6.80 11.00 0.46
C VAL A 97 7.91 11.60 1.34
N HIS A 98 8.84 10.79 1.86
CA HIS A 98 9.97 11.30 2.60
C HIS A 98 10.91 12.09 1.66
N TYR A 99 11.56 13.15 2.17
CA TYR A 99 12.36 14.13 1.42
C TYR A 99 13.65 13.61 0.75
N LYS A 100 13.74 12.31 0.45
CA LYS A 100 14.90 11.70 -0.20
C LYS A 100 14.58 11.41 -1.67
N PRO A 101 15.52 11.66 -2.61
CA PRO A 101 15.35 11.24 -4.00
C PRO A 101 15.16 9.72 -4.08
N CYS A 102 13.95 9.27 -4.39
CA CYS A 102 13.61 7.84 -4.43
C CYS A 102 13.13 7.37 -5.81
N LEU A 103 13.06 8.27 -6.80
CA LEU A 103 12.48 8.00 -8.12
C LEU A 103 13.12 6.79 -8.80
N HIS A 104 14.44 6.65 -8.68
CA HIS A 104 15.22 5.55 -9.24
C HIS A 104 14.94 4.18 -8.58
N MET A 105 14.34 4.16 -7.38
CA MET A 105 14.00 2.94 -6.64
C MET A 105 12.55 2.49 -6.88
N VAL A 106 11.72 3.30 -7.54
CA VAL A 106 10.27 3.04 -7.63
C VAL A 106 9.96 1.71 -8.32
N TYR A 107 10.76 1.29 -9.30
CA TYR A 107 10.66 -0.02 -9.94
C TYR A 107 10.96 -1.17 -8.97
N ASP A 108 12.09 -1.13 -8.26
CA ASP A 108 12.43 -2.17 -7.25
C ASP A 108 11.38 -2.24 -6.15
N MET A 109 10.91 -1.08 -5.69
CA MET A 109 9.89 -1.01 -4.65
C MET A 109 8.56 -1.58 -5.13
N TRP A 110 8.21 -1.37 -6.40
CA TRP A 110 7.02 -1.94 -7.02
C TRP A 110 7.06 -3.47 -7.02
N GLU A 111 8.17 -4.07 -7.48
CA GLU A 111 8.35 -5.52 -7.46
C GLU A 111 8.29 -6.07 -6.02
N THR A 112 8.95 -5.38 -5.10
CA THR A 112 8.95 -5.73 -3.67
C THR A 112 7.54 -5.67 -3.08
N ILE A 113 6.70 -4.72 -3.50
CA ILE A 113 5.29 -4.64 -3.07
C ILE A 113 4.54 -5.89 -3.54
N ILE A 114 4.65 -6.23 -4.82
CA ILE A 114 3.96 -7.38 -5.41
C ILE A 114 4.36 -8.66 -4.68
N GLU A 115 5.66 -8.88 -4.48
CA GLU A 115 6.18 -10.06 -3.79
C GLU A 115 5.67 -10.14 -2.34
N LYS A 116 5.87 -9.08 -1.54
CA LYS A 116 5.46 -9.07 -0.13
C LYS A 116 3.95 -9.19 0.03
N MET A 117 3.18 -8.57 -0.85
CA MET A 117 1.73 -8.68 -0.85
C MET A 117 1.29 -10.11 -1.17
N LYS A 118 1.86 -10.74 -2.21
CA LYS A 118 1.58 -12.13 -2.56
C LYS A 118 1.88 -13.04 -1.37
N LEU A 119 3.05 -12.90 -0.75
CA LEU A 119 3.43 -13.65 0.44
C LEU A 119 2.43 -13.46 1.60
N ALA A 120 2.00 -12.23 1.87
CA ALA A 120 1.03 -11.94 2.93
C ALA A 120 -0.33 -12.60 2.68
N ILE A 121 -0.83 -12.55 1.44
CA ILE A 121 -2.10 -13.17 1.04
C ILE A 121 -2.01 -14.69 1.16
N TYR A 122 -1.02 -15.29 0.53
CA TYR A 122 -0.89 -16.75 0.47
C TYR A 122 -0.62 -17.39 1.83
N LYS A 123 0.14 -16.70 2.69
CA LYS A 123 0.36 -17.14 4.07
C LYS A 123 -0.94 -17.21 4.86
N GLN A 124 -1.81 -16.20 4.75
CA GLN A 124 -3.08 -16.17 5.48
C GLN A 124 -4.06 -17.22 4.94
N GLU A 125 -4.12 -17.37 3.62
CA GLU A 125 -5.02 -18.31 2.93
C GLU A 125 -4.49 -19.76 2.95
N ARG A 126 -3.30 -19.98 3.53
CA ARG A 126 -2.60 -21.29 3.57
C ARG A 126 -2.42 -21.92 2.19
N LYS A 127 -2.08 -21.09 1.21
CA LYS A 127 -1.86 -21.45 -0.20
C LYS A 127 -0.38 -21.59 -0.52
N ARG A 128 -0.03 -22.50 -1.43
CA ARG A 128 1.33 -22.59 -2.00
C ARG A 128 1.54 -21.47 -3.03
N LEU A 129 2.75 -20.92 -3.16
CA LEU A 129 3.01 -19.74 -3.99
C LEU A 129 2.79 -19.98 -5.50
N GLU A 130 2.80 -21.24 -5.90
CA GLU A 130 2.59 -21.69 -7.28
C GLU A 130 1.10 -21.83 -7.63
N GLU A 131 0.22 -21.87 -6.62
CA GLU A 131 -1.22 -21.96 -6.86
C GLU A 131 -1.78 -20.64 -7.38
N SER A 132 -2.67 -20.68 -8.38
CA SER A 132 -3.44 -19.51 -8.77
C SER A 132 -4.48 -19.19 -7.69
N PHE A 133 -4.70 -17.91 -7.44
CA PHE A 133 -5.67 -17.46 -6.45
C PHE A 133 -6.42 -16.24 -6.95
N THR A 134 -7.71 -16.43 -7.23
CA THR A 134 -8.56 -15.44 -7.90
C THR A 134 -8.58 -14.08 -7.21
N PHE A 135 -8.56 -14.06 -5.88
CA PHE A 135 -8.51 -12.82 -5.11
C PHE A 135 -7.17 -12.08 -5.30
N TYR A 136 -6.05 -12.80 -5.29
CA TYR A 136 -4.75 -12.20 -5.59
C TYR A 136 -4.71 -11.69 -7.03
N ASP A 137 -5.24 -12.44 -8.00
CA ASP A 137 -5.23 -12.05 -9.41
C ASP A 137 -5.98 -10.72 -9.65
N VAL A 138 -7.11 -10.52 -8.95
CA VAL A 138 -7.84 -9.25 -8.99
C VAL A 138 -7.01 -8.11 -8.42
N ILE A 139 -6.36 -8.30 -7.27
CA ILE A 139 -5.52 -7.26 -6.65
C ILE A 139 -4.30 -6.96 -7.52
N HIS A 140 -3.63 -7.99 -8.02
CA HIS A 140 -2.49 -7.88 -8.91
C HIS A 140 -2.85 -7.11 -10.18
N LYS A 141 -4.02 -7.38 -10.77
CA LYS A 141 -4.54 -6.61 -11.90
C LYS A 141 -4.73 -5.13 -11.55
N ILE A 142 -5.38 -4.82 -10.43
CA ILE A 142 -5.56 -3.43 -9.96
C ILE A 142 -4.21 -2.74 -9.80
N LEU A 143 -3.22 -3.44 -9.25
CA LEU A 143 -1.86 -2.92 -9.11
C LEU A 143 -1.27 -2.63 -10.49
N VAL A 144 -1.23 -3.60 -11.41
CA VAL A 144 -0.68 -3.41 -12.76
C VAL A 144 -1.39 -2.27 -13.51
N ASP A 145 -2.72 -2.17 -13.43
CA ASP A 145 -3.49 -1.09 -14.06
C ASP A 145 -3.11 0.28 -13.48
N ARG A 146 -2.86 0.36 -12.16
CA ARG A 146 -2.39 1.58 -11.51
C ARG A 146 -0.96 1.93 -11.90
N TRP A 147 -0.08 0.93 -11.99
CA TRP A 147 1.29 1.10 -12.41
C TRP A 147 1.36 1.58 -13.85
N THR A 148 0.71 0.91 -14.79
CA THR A 148 0.71 1.28 -16.22
C THR A 148 0.20 2.70 -16.45
N LYS A 149 -0.80 3.16 -15.68
CA LYS A 149 -1.32 4.52 -15.77
C LYS A 149 -0.36 5.59 -15.21
N ASN A 150 0.39 5.27 -14.16
CA ASN A 150 1.20 6.25 -13.42
C ASN A 150 2.69 6.16 -13.74
N ASN A 151 3.14 5.06 -14.33
CA ASN A 151 4.52 4.85 -14.70
C ASN A 151 4.87 5.82 -15.83
N THR A 152 5.76 6.75 -15.52
CA THR A 152 6.25 7.71 -16.51
C THR A 152 7.64 7.32 -16.96
N TYR A 153 7.97 7.73 -18.18
CA TYR A 153 9.30 7.62 -18.77
C TYR A 153 10.45 8.10 -17.87
N VAL A 154 10.16 9.07 -16.99
CA VAL A 154 11.10 9.62 -16.02
C VAL A 154 11.47 8.59 -14.94
N HIS A 155 10.52 7.76 -14.48
CA HIS A 155 10.82 6.64 -13.57
C HIS A 155 11.76 5.64 -14.24
N CYS A 156 11.50 5.31 -15.51
CA CYS A 156 12.30 4.36 -16.28
C CYS A 156 13.74 4.86 -16.49
N ILE A 157 13.92 6.13 -16.86
CA ILE A 157 15.26 6.74 -17.01
C ILE A 157 15.97 6.79 -15.66
N ALA A 158 15.31 7.26 -14.60
CA ALA A 158 15.93 7.37 -13.29
C ALA A 158 16.43 6.02 -12.77
N HIS A 159 15.63 4.96 -12.96
CA HIS A 159 16.03 3.60 -12.62
C HIS A 159 17.17 3.12 -13.52
N SER A 160 17.05 3.31 -14.84
CA SER A 160 18.07 2.89 -15.82
C SER A 160 19.41 3.57 -15.60
N LEU A 161 19.45 4.83 -15.17
CA LEU A 161 20.68 5.60 -14.97
C LEU A 161 21.33 5.36 -13.59
N ASN A 162 20.71 4.56 -12.71
CA ASN A 162 21.26 4.30 -11.40
C ASN A 162 22.51 3.39 -11.49
N PRO A 163 23.72 3.87 -11.14
CA PRO A 163 24.95 3.10 -11.24
C PRO A 163 24.95 1.82 -10.40
N ARG A 164 24.10 1.73 -9.38
CA ARG A 164 23.95 0.54 -8.52
C ARG A 164 23.64 -0.74 -9.31
N TYR A 165 23.00 -0.62 -10.48
CA TYR A 165 22.67 -1.76 -11.34
C TYR A 165 23.72 -1.99 -12.44
N TYR A 166 24.87 -1.35 -12.38
CA TYR A 166 25.93 -1.52 -13.37
C TYR A 166 27.06 -2.34 -12.72
N SER A 167 27.57 -3.34 -13.44
CA SER A 167 28.81 -4.00 -13.04
C SER A 167 30.01 -3.08 -13.30
N ASP A 168 31.09 -3.25 -12.55
CA ASP A 168 32.32 -2.47 -12.75
C ASP A 168 32.84 -2.60 -14.19
N GLN A 169 32.71 -3.78 -14.81
CA GLN A 169 33.04 -4.04 -16.22
C GLN A 169 32.25 -3.20 -17.24
N ARG A 170 31.04 -2.75 -16.88
CA ARG A 170 30.22 -1.87 -17.73
C ARG A 170 30.57 -0.39 -17.54
N LEU A 171 31.07 -0.04 -16.35
CA LEU A 171 31.51 1.31 -16.01
C LEU A 171 32.91 1.61 -16.57
N ASP A 172 33.74 0.58 -16.73
CA ASP A 172 34.96 0.65 -17.55
C ASP A 172 34.57 0.82 -19.03
N GLU A 173 35.11 1.85 -19.69
CA GLU A 173 34.71 2.30 -21.04
C GLU A 173 35.08 1.32 -22.18
N GLY A 174 35.30 0.05 -21.89
CA GLY A 174 35.70 -0.99 -22.84
C GLY A 174 34.61 -1.44 -23.80
N LEU A 175 35.03 -2.04 -24.92
CA LEU A 175 34.18 -2.54 -26.02
C LEU A 175 33.17 -3.63 -25.61
N ASN A 176 33.30 -4.24 -24.43
CA ASN A 176 32.47 -5.35 -23.95
C ASN A 176 31.44 -4.90 -22.90
N ARG A 177 30.59 -3.93 -23.25
CA ARG A 177 29.51 -3.46 -22.35
C ARG A 177 28.45 -4.54 -22.14
N VAL A 178 28.43 -5.13 -20.95
CA VAL A 178 27.38 -6.05 -20.49
C VAL A 178 26.09 -5.25 -20.19
N PRO A 179 24.87 -5.76 -20.43
CA PRO A 179 23.64 -5.06 -20.05
C PRO A 179 23.53 -4.83 -18.52
N PRO A 180 22.96 -3.70 -18.07
CA PRO A 180 22.89 -3.37 -16.64
C PRO A 180 21.84 -4.21 -15.88
N HIS A 181 20.74 -4.60 -16.54
CA HIS A 181 19.68 -5.38 -15.90
C HIS A 181 19.59 -6.78 -16.49
N LYS A 182 19.32 -7.78 -15.62
CA LYS A 182 19.01 -9.16 -16.04
C LYS A 182 17.64 -9.25 -16.74
N TYR A 183 16.74 -8.28 -16.50
CA TYR A 183 15.37 -8.29 -17.00
C TYR A 183 15.22 -7.47 -18.28
N LEU A 184 14.56 -8.04 -19.29
CA LEU A 184 14.39 -7.46 -20.62
C LEU A 184 13.39 -6.29 -20.66
N GLU A 185 12.49 -6.20 -19.68
CA GLU A 185 11.45 -5.16 -19.62
C GLU A 185 12.03 -3.75 -19.42
N VAL A 186 13.05 -3.61 -18.55
CA VAL A 186 13.67 -2.30 -18.28
C VAL A 186 14.34 -1.71 -19.54
N PRO A 187 15.17 -2.46 -20.30
CA PRO A 187 15.68 -2.01 -21.59
C PRO A 187 14.60 -1.68 -22.62
N GLN A 188 13.51 -2.46 -22.69
CA GLN A 188 12.41 -2.22 -23.64
C GLN A 188 11.67 -0.91 -23.32
N GLU A 189 11.30 -0.70 -22.06
CA GLU A 189 10.66 0.54 -21.61
C GLU A 189 11.59 1.75 -21.75
N ARG A 190 12.90 1.56 -21.52
CA ARG A 190 13.91 2.59 -21.81
C ARG A 190 13.94 2.95 -23.29
N MET A 191 13.87 1.97 -24.20
CA MET A 191 13.85 2.23 -25.64
C MET A 191 12.55 2.89 -26.10
N LYS A 192 11.40 2.55 -25.50
CA LYS A 192 10.14 3.28 -25.74
C LYS A 192 10.22 4.72 -25.25
N CYS A 193 10.82 4.92 -24.07
CA CYS A 193 11.09 6.23 -23.49
C CYS A 193 11.96 7.11 -24.39
N MET A 194 13.12 6.59 -24.79
CA MET A 194 14.08 7.34 -25.62
C MET A 194 13.48 7.70 -26.98
N ARG A 195 12.72 6.80 -27.61
CA ARG A 195 12.01 7.08 -28.88
C ARG A 195 10.99 8.20 -28.76
N LYS A 196 10.34 8.37 -27.60
CA LYS A 196 9.39 9.46 -27.39
C LYS A 196 10.06 10.82 -27.19
N TYR A 197 11.21 10.87 -26.51
CA TYR A 197 11.94 12.12 -26.30
C TYR A 197 12.82 12.51 -27.50
N PHE A 198 13.27 11.53 -28.26
CA PHE A 198 14.06 11.69 -29.47
C PHE A 198 13.37 10.94 -30.62
N PRO A 199 12.29 11.52 -31.18
CA PRO A 199 11.65 10.94 -32.36
C PRO A 199 12.67 10.85 -33.49
N SER A 200 12.58 9.82 -34.32
CA SER A 200 13.39 9.78 -35.54
C SER A 200 13.02 10.97 -36.45
N GLN A 201 13.92 11.40 -37.34
CA GLN A 201 13.60 12.49 -38.28
C GLN A 201 12.37 12.20 -39.14
N GLU A 202 12.00 10.93 -39.34
CA GLU A 202 10.78 10.51 -40.04
C GLU A 202 9.48 10.74 -39.24
N GLU A 203 9.53 10.66 -37.91
CA GLU A 203 8.35 10.89 -37.05
C GLU A 203 8.02 12.39 -36.89
N HIS A 204 9.03 13.26 -36.97
CA HIS A 204 8.85 14.72 -36.98
C HIS A 204 8.05 15.25 -38.19
N VAL A 205 7.99 14.50 -39.30
CA VAL A 205 7.23 14.87 -40.50
C VAL A 205 5.74 14.53 -40.36
N LYS A 206 5.38 13.52 -39.54
CA LYS A 206 3.99 13.09 -39.36
C LYS A 206 3.18 13.94 -38.38
N GLU A 207 3.82 14.65 -37.45
CA GLU A 207 3.12 15.55 -36.51
C GLU A 207 2.91 16.98 -37.06
N LYS A 208 3.32 17.25 -38.32
CA LYS A 208 3.15 18.55 -39.00
C LYS A 208 2.15 18.54 -40.17
N LEU A 209 1.37 17.47 -40.32
CA LEU A 209 0.24 17.33 -41.26
C LEU A 209 -1.03 17.03 -40.47
#